data_AF-A0A7X5F6H7-F1
#
_entry.id   AF-A0A7X5F6H7-F1
#
_cell.length_a   1.000
_cell.length_b   1.000
_cell.length_c   1.000
_cell.angle_alpha   90.00
_cell.angle_beta   90.00
_cell.angle_gamma   90.00
#
_symmetry.space_group_name_H-M   'P 1'
#
loop_
_entity.id
_entity.type
_entity.pdbx_description
1 polymer ?
#
loop_
_entity_poly.entity_id
_entity_poly.type
_entity_poly.pdbx_seq_one_letter_code
_entity_poly.pdbx_strand_id
1 'polypeptide(L)' 'GFVEMSNDEEAQAAINMFNGQDFEGRKLTVNVARPLEPRAPRDRRPM' A
#
# COMPACT_ATOMS: atom_id res chain seq x y z
N GLY A 1 1.44 -6.15 -5.45
CA GLY A 1 1.83 -7.03 -4.33
C GLY A 1 2.16 -6.19 -3.13
N PHE A 2 2.36 -6.81 -1.97
CA PHE A 2 2.87 -6.13 -0.78
C PHE A 2 4.32 -6.58 -0.58
N VAL A 3 5.20 -5.65 -0.24
CA VAL A 3 6.59 -5.93 0.12
C VAL A 3 6.71 -5.63 1.60
N GLU A 4 7.09 -6.62 2.39
CA GLU A 4 7.35 -6.46 3.81
C GLU A 4 8.81 -6.03 3.99
N MET A 5 9.00 -4.87 4.61
CA MET A 5 10.33 -4.37 4.98
C MET A 5 10.57 -4.69 6.45
N SER A 6 11.80 -5.02 6.81
CA SER A 6 12.18 -5.33 8.19
C SER A 6 12.11 -4.11 9.12
N ASN A 7 12.16 -2.89 8.56
CA ASN A 7 12.23 -1.66 9.32
C ASN A 7 11.43 -0.53 8.65
N ASP A 8 10.77 0.30 9.46
CA ASP A 8 9.96 1.43 8.97
C ASP A 8 10.81 2.52 8.30
N GLU A 9 12.04 2.74 8.77
CA GLU A 9 12.95 3.72 8.15
C GLU A 9 13.33 3.32 6.72
N GLU A 10 13.63 2.03 6.49
CA GLU A 10 13.91 1.51 5.15
C GLU A 10 12.67 1.61 4.24
N ALA A 11 11.48 1.37 4.78
CA ALA A 11 10.24 1.54 4.04
C ALA A 11 10.04 3.00 3.59
N GLN A 12 10.26 3.97 4.47
CA GLN A 12 10.13 5.39 4.11
C GLN A 12 11.19 5.85 3.09
N ALA A 13 12.44 5.40 3.24
CA ALA A 13 13.49 5.69 2.27
C ALA A 13 13.14 5.12 0.88
N ALA A 14 12.65 3.88 0.83
CA ALA A 14 12.21 3.24 -0.40
C ALA A 14 11.01 3.98 -1.03
N ILE A 15 10.04 4.41 -0.22
CA ILE A 15 8.91 5.22 -0.71
C ILE A 15 9.42 6.50 -1.35
N ASN A 16 10.29 7.26 -0.69
CA ASN A 16 10.80 8.52 -1.25
C ASN A 16 11.62 8.34 -2.54
N MET A 17 12.37 7.25 -2.65
CA MET A 17 13.25 7.00 -3.80
C MET A 17 12.53 6.37 -4.99
N PHE A 18 11.60 5.44 -4.74
CA PHE A 18 10.95 4.63 -5.77
C PHE A 18 9.53 5.08 -6.12
N ASN A 19 8.86 5.85 -5.25
CA ASN A 19 7.52 6.36 -5.55
C ASN A 19 7.55 7.39 -6.69
N GLY A 20 6.90 7.05 -7.80
CA GLY A 20 6.87 7.86 -9.02
C GLY A 20 8.03 7.59 -9.97
N GLN A 21 8.91 6.62 -9.67
CA GLN A 21 9.94 6.21 -10.61
C GLN A 21 9.34 5.39 -11.76
N ASP A 22 9.85 5.59 -12.96
CA ASP A 22 9.47 4.81 -14.14
C ASP A 22 10.20 3.46 -14.13
N PHE A 23 9.43 2.37 -14.10
CA PHE A 23 9.92 1.00 -14.11
C PHE A 23 9.25 0.22 -15.24
N GLU A 24 10.05 -0.26 -16.18
CA GLU A 24 9.56 -0.94 -17.40
C GLU A 24 8.48 -0.14 -18.16
N GLY A 25 8.62 1.20 -18.20
CA GLY A 25 7.67 2.09 -18.88
C GLY A 25 6.36 2.33 -18.12
N ARG A 26 6.31 1.99 -16.82
CA ARG A 26 5.18 2.27 -15.93
C ARG A 26 5.66 2.97 -14.68
N LYS A 27 4.97 4.03 -14.27
CA LYS A 27 5.23 4.68 -12.98
C LYS A 27 4.88 3.76 -11.83
N LEU A 28 5.88 3.38 -11.04
CA LEU A 28 5.68 2.68 -9.78
C LEU A 28 5.12 3.63 -8.74
N THR A 29 4.16 3.14 -7.96
CA THR A 29 3.63 3.86 -6.79
C THR A 29 3.98 3.04 -5.56
N VAL A 30 4.81 3.60 -4.69
CA VAL A 30 5.30 2.93 -3.48
C VAL A 30 4.78 3.74 -2.30
N ASN A 31 4.01 3.12 -1.41
CA ASN A 31 3.40 3.78 -0.26
C ASN A 31 3.38 2.84 0.94
N VAL A 32 3.26 3.41 2.14
CA VAL A 32 3.04 2.64 3.36
C VAL A 32 1.72 1.89 3.23
N ALA A 33 1.76 0.57 3.45
CA ALA A 33 0.55 -0.25 3.45
C ALA A 33 -0.35 0.17 4.62
N ARG A 34 -1.55 0.68 4.33
CA ARG A 34 -2.53 1.02 5.37
C ARG A 34 -3.29 -0.23 5.79
N PRO A 35 -3.51 -0.46 7.10
CA PRO A 35 -4.34 -1.56 7.56
C PRO A 35 -5.74 -1.42 6.96
N LEU A 36 -6.28 -2.53 6.44
CA LEU A 36 -7.62 -2.54 5.87
C LEU A 36 -8.61 -2.34 7.02
N GLU A 37 -9.29 -1.19 7.06
CA GLU A 37 -10.36 -1.00 8.04
C GLU A 37 -11.39 -2.13 7.91
N PRO A 38 -11.90 -2.65 9.03
CA PRO A 38 -12.91 -3.70 9.01
C PRO A 38 -14.10 -3.17 8.22
N ARG A 39 -14.33 -3.75 7.04
CA ARG A 39 -15.50 -3.42 6.23
C ARG A 39 -16.72 -3.66 7.12
N ALA A 40 -17.48 -2.58 7.36
CA ALA A 40 -18.71 -2.67 8.13
C ALA A 40 -19.52 -3.86 7.58
N PRO A 41 -20.05 -4.73 8.47
CA PRO A 41 -20.86 -5.85 8.02
C PRO A 41 -21.94 -5.29 7.12
N ARG A 42 -22.00 -5.81 5.88
CA ARG A 42 -23.12 -5.52 4.98
C ARG A 42 -24.35 -6.02 5.71
N ASP A 43 -25.03 -5.10 6.38
CA ASP A 43 -26.31 -5.34 7.01
C ASP A 43 -27.23 -5.84 5.89
N ARG A 44 -27.37 -7.17 5.84
CA ARG A 44 -28.26 -7.84 4.92
C ARG A 44 -29.64 -7.47 5.42
N ARG A 45 -30.16 -6.34 4.91
CA ARG A 45 -31.51 -5.86 5.18
C ARG A 45 -32.45 -7.06 5.14
N PRO A 46 -33.11 -7.41 6.25
CA PRO A 46 -34.17 -8.40 6.19
C PRO A 46 -35.31 -7.79 5.37
N MET A 47 -35.65 -8.47 4.27
CA MET A 47 -36.91 -8.27 3.54
C MET A 47 -38.07 -8.82 4.37
#